data_AF-A0A932F493-F1
#
_entry.id   AF-A0A932F493-F1
#
_cell.length_a   1.000
_cell.length_b   1.000
_cell.length_c   1.000
_cell.angle_alpha   90.00
_cell.angle_beta   90.00
_cell.angle_gamma   90.00
#
_symmetry.space_group_name_H-M   'P 1'
#
loop_
_entity.id
_entity.type
_entity.pdbx_description
1 polymer ?
#
loop_
_entity_poly.entity_id
_entity_poly.type
_entity_poly.pdbx_seq_one_letter_code
_entity_poly.pdbx_strand_id
1 'polypeptide(L)'
;LLAILGARARLPVHATVAWLLAWPLTQIGLLHQPLHTYIGLSGVLHAGLSVVALHHLTRPIQMDRHQKILGLILLVGLIFKIIMENPWQYALIRPLGSDINVAPWAHLSGAAAGGVAYLFTSVTSRARSVKRLTRKQRTLI
;
A
#
# COMPACT_ATOMS: atom_id res chain seq x y z
N LEU A 1 6.37 -12.89 3.43
CA LEU A 1 7.15 -11.98 2.53
C LEU A 1 6.99 -10.51 2.91
N LEU A 2 5.79 -9.92 2.83
CA LEU A 2 5.57 -8.48 3.07
C LEU A 2 6.01 -8.01 4.46
N ALA A 3 5.77 -8.79 5.52
CA ALA A 3 6.28 -8.47 6.86
C ALA A 3 7.83 -8.43 6.91
N ILE A 4 8.50 -9.38 6.22
CA ILE A 4 9.96 -9.42 6.10
C ILE A 4 10.46 -8.23 5.29
N LEU A 5 9.77 -7.91 4.19
CA LEU A 5 10.11 -6.79 3.31
C LEU A 5 9.94 -5.46 4.07
N GLY A 6 8.88 -5.32 4.87
CA GLY A 6 8.68 -4.17 5.74
C GLY A 6 9.74 -4.06 6.85
N ALA A 7 10.13 -5.18 7.45
CA ALA A 7 11.22 -5.21 8.44
C ALA A 7 12.57 -4.81 7.81
N ARG A 8 12.88 -5.34 6.62
CA ARG A 8 14.10 -5.03 5.87
C ARG A 8 14.13 -3.58 5.38
N ALA A 9 12.97 -3.06 4.95
CA ALA A 9 12.80 -1.66 4.55
C ALA A 9 12.75 -0.69 5.73
N ARG A 10 12.83 -1.19 6.98
CA ARG A 10 12.75 -0.39 8.22
C ARG A 10 11.56 0.57 8.20
N LEU A 11 10.40 0.07 7.76
CA LEU A 11 9.23 0.90 7.59
C LEU A 11 8.84 1.59 8.91
N PRO A 12 8.52 2.89 8.87
CA PRO A 12 8.08 3.60 10.06
C PRO A 12 6.66 3.17 10.45
N VAL A 13 6.31 3.37 11.73
CA VAL A 13 5.00 2.98 12.29
C VAL A 13 3.81 3.51 11.49
N HIS A 14 3.88 4.72 10.93
CA HIS A 14 2.78 5.27 10.11
C HIS A 14 2.52 4.49 8.82
N ALA A 15 3.53 3.81 8.26
CA ALA A 15 3.36 2.92 7.12
C ALA A 15 2.64 1.63 7.53
N THR A 16 2.96 1.06 8.70
CA THR A 16 2.21 -0.06 9.28
C THR A 16 0.76 0.32 9.55
N VAL A 17 0.51 1.50 10.13
CA VAL A 17 -0.84 2.01 10.36
C VAL A 17 -1.59 2.21 9.04
N ALA A 18 -0.93 2.76 8.01
CA ALA A 18 -1.53 2.88 6.69
C ALA A 18 -1.95 1.52 6.13
N TRP A 19 -1.09 0.50 6.26
CA TRP A 19 -1.42 -0.84 5.79
C TRP A 19 -2.59 -1.46 6.56
N LEU A 20 -2.63 -1.28 7.90
CA LEU A 20 -3.76 -1.74 8.72
C LEU A 20 -5.07 -1.03 8.34
N LEU A 21 -5.04 0.28 8.14
CA LEU A 21 -6.21 1.06 7.70
C LEU A 21 -6.65 0.69 6.29
N ALA A 22 -5.73 0.27 5.42
CA ALA A 22 -6.06 -0.14 4.08
C ALA A 22 -6.90 -1.42 4.04
N TRP A 23 -6.89 -2.26 5.08
CA TRP A 23 -7.70 -3.48 5.12
C TRP A 23 -9.21 -3.19 5.06
N PRO A 24 -9.84 -2.46 6.02
CA PRO A 24 -11.26 -2.15 5.91
C PRO A 24 -11.59 -1.32 4.66
N LEU A 25 -10.69 -0.43 4.22
CA LEU A 25 -10.86 0.33 2.98
C LEU A 25 -10.90 -0.56 1.73
N THR A 26 -10.12 -1.65 1.70
CA THR A 26 -10.17 -2.66 0.64
C THR A 26 -11.55 -3.32 0.59
N GLN A 27 -12.13 -3.62 1.75
CA GLN A 27 -13.47 -4.24 1.82
C GLN A 27 -14.56 -3.26 1.38
N ILE A 28 -14.43 -1.96 1.70
CA ILE A 28 -15.35 -0.92 1.21
C ILE A 28 -15.28 -0.81 -0.31
N GLY A 29 -14.09 -0.86 -0.91
CA GLY A 29 -13.96 -0.81 -2.36
C GLY A 29 -14.56 -2.03 -3.06
N LEU A 30 -14.52 -3.22 -2.43
CA LEU A 30 -15.20 -4.42 -2.93
C LEU A 30 -16.72 -4.28 -3.07
N LEU A 31 -17.35 -3.33 -2.36
CA LEU A 31 -18.79 -3.05 -2.52
C LEU A 31 -19.16 -2.59 -3.95
N HIS A 32 -18.20 -2.12 -4.74
CA HIS A 32 -18.41 -1.74 -6.14
C HIS A 32 -18.43 -2.92 -7.12
N GLN A 33 -17.99 -4.10 -6.67
CA GLN A 33 -18.11 -5.35 -7.42
C GLN A 33 -18.46 -6.48 -6.44
N PRO A 34 -19.71 -6.51 -5.95
CA PRO A 34 -20.09 -7.39 -4.86
C PRO A 34 -19.97 -8.86 -5.27
N LEU A 35 -19.43 -9.66 -4.35
CA LEU A 35 -19.34 -11.11 -4.46
C LEU A 35 -20.25 -11.73 -3.41
N HIS A 36 -20.88 -12.86 -3.72
CA HIS A 36 -21.73 -13.58 -2.74
C HIS A 36 -20.93 -13.99 -1.49
N THR A 37 -19.72 -14.49 -1.71
CA THR A 37 -18.77 -14.83 -0.64
C THR A 37 -17.39 -14.41 -1.09
N TYR A 38 -16.69 -13.63 -0.24
CA TYR A 38 -15.29 -13.27 -0.47
C TYR A 38 -14.47 -13.58 0.77
N ILE A 39 -13.47 -14.45 0.60
CA ILE A 39 -12.45 -14.75 1.62
C ILE A 39 -11.10 -14.59 0.93
N GLY A 40 -10.34 -13.58 1.32
CA GLY A 40 -9.05 -13.33 0.70
C GLY A 40 -8.27 -12.23 1.39
N LEU A 41 -6.96 -12.44 1.50
CA LEU A 41 -6.01 -11.42 1.97
C LEU A 41 -5.25 -10.76 0.81
N SER A 42 -5.45 -11.22 -0.42
CA SER A 42 -4.64 -10.79 -1.56
C SER A 42 -4.74 -9.28 -1.82
N GLY A 43 -5.92 -8.67 -1.69
CA GLY A 43 -6.09 -7.22 -1.75
C GLY A 43 -5.28 -6.49 -0.68
N VAL A 44 -5.31 -6.98 0.56
CA VAL A 44 -4.51 -6.44 1.67
C VAL A 44 -3.01 -6.56 1.40
N LEU A 45 -2.56 -7.63 0.74
CA LEU A 45 -1.15 -7.75 0.32
C LEU A 45 -0.78 -6.71 -0.75
N HIS A 46 -1.67 -6.45 -1.72
CA HIS A 46 -1.45 -5.38 -2.72
C HIS A 46 -1.42 -3.99 -2.07
N ALA A 47 -2.24 -3.76 -1.03
CA ALA A 47 -2.16 -2.55 -0.21
C ALA A 47 -0.77 -2.38 0.43
N GLY A 48 -0.24 -3.45 1.04
CA GLY A 48 1.08 -3.45 1.66
C GLY A 48 2.19 -3.16 0.64
N LEU A 49 2.08 -3.72 -0.57
CA LEU A 49 3.03 -3.46 -1.65
C LEU A 49 3.00 -2.00 -2.11
N SER A 50 1.80 -1.42 -2.24
CA SER A 50 1.59 -0.01 -2.55
C SER A 50 2.22 0.90 -1.47
N VAL A 51 2.00 0.60 -0.19
CA VAL A 51 2.60 1.32 0.95
C VAL A 51 4.12 1.29 0.89
N VAL A 52 4.73 0.12 0.68
CA VAL A 52 6.19 -0.04 0.56
C VAL A 52 6.72 0.78 -0.61
N ALA A 53 6.12 0.61 -1.80
CA ALA A 53 6.58 1.25 -3.02
C ALA A 53 6.57 2.79 -2.88
N LEU A 54 5.46 3.34 -2.37
CA LEU A 54 5.33 4.77 -2.10
C LEU A 54 6.26 5.24 -0.98
N HIS A 55 6.54 4.40 0.02
CA HIS A 55 7.52 4.74 1.05
C HIS A 55 8.90 5.01 0.48
N HIS A 56 9.40 4.08 -0.35
CA HIS A 56 10.69 4.22 -1.01
C HIS A 56 10.76 5.43 -1.96
N LEU A 57 9.66 5.76 -2.63
CA LEU A 57 9.60 6.89 -3.58
C LEU A 57 9.48 8.26 -2.90
N THR A 58 8.77 8.35 -1.77
CA THR A 58 8.40 9.64 -1.18
C THR A 58 9.32 10.12 -0.06
N ARG A 59 10.28 9.31 0.42
CA ARG A 59 11.20 9.67 1.51
C ARG A 59 12.63 9.90 1.00
N PRO A 60 12.92 11.08 0.40
CA PRO A 60 14.18 11.30 -0.32
C PRO A 60 15.42 11.48 0.58
N ILE A 61 15.24 11.88 1.85
CA ILE A 61 16.35 12.27 2.74
C ILE A 61 17.08 11.06 3.35
N GLN A 62 16.48 9.87 3.34
CA GLN A 62 17.02 8.68 4.01
C GLN A 62 17.26 7.49 3.07
N MET A 63 16.90 7.60 1.80
CA MET A 63 16.90 6.47 0.86
C MET A 63 18.00 6.61 -0.19
N ASP A 64 18.77 5.54 -0.37
CA ASP A 64 19.74 5.44 -1.45
C ASP A 64 19.06 5.27 -2.83
N ARG A 65 19.84 5.35 -3.91
CA ARG A 65 19.33 5.25 -5.29
C ARG A 65 18.70 3.88 -5.57
N HIS A 66 19.26 2.80 -5.03
CA HIS A 66 18.76 1.45 -5.24
C HIS A 66 17.37 1.28 -4.63
N GLN A 67 17.17 1.78 -3.41
CA GLN A 67 15.87 1.74 -2.73
C GLN A 67 14.79 2.48 -3.51
N LYS A 68 15.11 3.65 -4.10
CA LYS A 68 14.17 4.38 -4.96
C LYS A 68 13.83 3.60 -6.23
N ILE A 69 14.81 2.98 -6.87
CA ILE A 69 14.60 2.11 -8.05
C ILE A 69 13.73 0.91 -7.67
N LEU A 70 13.98 0.27 -6.54
CA LEU A 70 13.13 -0.82 -6.04
C LEU A 70 11.70 -0.35 -5.82
N GLY A 71 11.49 0.81 -5.18
CA GLY A 71 10.16 1.41 -5.03
C GLY A 71 9.45 1.62 -6.37
N LEU A 72 10.18 2.11 -7.38
CA LEU A 72 9.64 2.30 -8.72
C LEU A 72 9.28 0.96 -9.39
N ILE A 73 10.17 -0.04 -9.35
CA ILE A 73 9.94 -1.38 -9.89
C ILE A 73 8.71 -2.01 -9.24
N LEU A 74 8.58 -1.90 -7.92
CA LEU A 74 7.43 -2.43 -7.18
C LEU A 74 6.13 -1.73 -7.61
N LEU A 75 6.15 -0.40 -7.74
CA LEU A 75 4.96 0.36 -8.13
C LEU A 75 4.54 0.04 -9.56
N VAL A 76 5.49 0.07 -10.50
CA VAL A 76 5.23 -0.23 -11.92
C VAL A 76 4.78 -1.68 -12.09
N GLY A 77 5.43 -2.62 -11.43
CA GLY A 77 5.04 -4.04 -11.46
C GLY A 77 3.65 -4.28 -10.89
N LEU A 78 3.29 -3.58 -9.80
CA LEU A 78 1.95 -3.63 -9.21
C LEU A 78 0.88 -3.08 -10.17
N ILE A 79 1.12 -1.91 -10.77
CA ILE A 79 0.20 -1.29 -11.74
C ILE A 79 0.03 -2.20 -12.96
N PHE A 80 1.15 -2.66 -13.53
CA PHE A 80 1.14 -3.54 -14.69
C PHE A 80 0.36 -4.83 -14.41
N LYS A 81 0.60 -5.45 -13.25
CA LYS A 81 -0.14 -6.62 -12.80
C LYS A 81 -1.65 -6.36 -12.76
N ILE A 82 -2.08 -5.29 -12.10
CA ILE A 82 -3.52 -5.00 -11.93
C ILE A 82 -4.17 -4.74 -13.30
N ILE A 83 -3.48 -4.06 -14.22
CA ILE A 83 -3.99 -3.84 -15.56
C ILE A 83 -4.15 -5.17 -16.31
N MET A 84 -3.17 -6.07 -16.21
CA MET A 84 -3.22 -7.41 -16.82
C MET A 84 -4.33 -8.30 -16.24
N GLU A 85 -4.72 -8.09 -14.98
CA GLU A 85 -5.85 -8.79 -14.36
C GLU A 85 -7.22 -8.24 -14.80
N ASN A 86 -7.27 -7.07 -15.46
CA ASN A 86 -8.47 -6.47 -16.05
C ASN A 86 -9.70 -6.47 -15.10
N PRO A 87 -9.62 -5.75 -13.96
CA PRO A 87 -10.65 -5.78 -12.92
C PRO A 87 -11.99 -5.17 -13.33
N TRP A 88 -12.05 -4.42 -14.43
CA TRP A 88 -13.28 -3.88 -14.99
C TRP A 88 -14.04 -4.89 -15.86
N GLN A 89 -13.42 -5.99 -16.29
CA GLN A 89 -14.10 -7.02 -17.09
C GLN A 89 -14.37 -8.30 -16.28
N TYR A 90 -13.47 -8.69 -15.38
CA TYR A 90 -13.57 -9.96 -14.67
C TYR A 90 -13.81 -9.78 -13.18
N ALA A 91 -14.91 -10.35 -12.67
CA ALA A 91 -15.18 -10.41 -11.23
C ALA A 91 -14.32 -11.49 -10.55
N LEU A 92 -14.14 -12.63 -11.20
CA LEU A 92 -13.29 -13.73 -10.74
C LEU A 92 -12.48 -14.28 -11.91
N ILE A 93 -11.21 -14.58 -11.64
CA ILE A 93 -10.30 -15.27 -12.54
C ILE A 93 -9.81 -16.53 -11.84
N ARG A 94 -9.74 -17.65 -12.54
CA ARG A 94 -9.05 -18.86 -12.06
C ARG A 94 -7.74 -19.03 -12.84
N PRO A 95 -6.59 -18.63 -12.27
CA PRO A 95 -5.31 -18.81 -12.94
C PRO A 95 -5.00 -20.28 -13.20
N LEU A 96 -4.33 -20.57 -14.31
CA LEU A 96 -3.83 -21.91 -14.61
C LEU A 96 -2.93 -22.41 -13.48
N GLY A 97 -3.21 -23.61 -12.96
CA GLY A 97 -2.47 -24.19 -11.84
C GLY A 97 -2.83 -23.63 -10.46
N SER A 98 -3.88 -22.82 -10.33
CA SER A 98 -4.39 -22.34 -9.04
C SER A 98 -5.75 -22.94 -8.69
N ASP A 99 -5.88 -23.42 -7.46
CA ASP A 99 -7.16 -23.86 -6.87
C ASP A 99 -7.95 -22.71 -6.24
N ILE A 100 -7.43 -21.49 -6.32
CA ILE A 100 -8.03 -20.31 -5.70
C ILE A 100 -8.49 -19.35 -6.78
N ASN A 101 -9.76 -18.96 -6.71
CA ASN A 101 -10.27 -17.87 -7.53
C ASN A 101 -9.70 -16.54 -7.04
N VAL A 102 -9.18 -15.76 -7.97
CA VAL A 102 -8.70 -14.40 -7.74
C VAL A 102 -9.83 -13.45 -8.04
N ALA A 103 -10.05 -12.47 -7.15
CA ALA A 103 -10.93 -11.33 -7.41
C ALA A 103 -10.07 -10.11 -7.79
N PRO A 104 -9.90 -9.78 -9.09
CA PRO A 104 -9.04 -8.68 -9.52
C PRO A 104 -9.39 -7.34 -8.88
N TRP A 105 -10.68 -7.07 -8.66
CA TRP A 105 -11.13 -5.84 -8.02
C TRP A 105 -10.66 -5.70 -6.58
N ALA A 106 -10.46 -6.82 -5.87
CA ALA A 106 -9.84 -6.78 -4.55
C ALA A 106 -8.38 -6.31 -4.62
N HIS A 107 -7.65 -6.66 -5.68
CA HIS A 107 -6.26 -6.23 -5.88
C HIS A 107 -6.19 -4.73 -6.20
N LEU A 108 -7.04 -4.26 -7.12
CA LEU A 108 -7.16 -2.84 -7.43
C LEU A 108 -7.55 -2.02 -6.21
N SER A 109 -8.64 -2.43 -5.53
CA SER A 109 -9.13 -1.76 -4.33
C SER A 109 -8.07 -1.73 -3.23
N GLY A 110 -7.38 -2.84 -3.00
CA GLY A 110 -6.31 -2.92 -2.02
C GLY A 110 -5.13 -2.01 -2.35
N ALA A 111 -4.63 -2.03 -3.58
CA ALA A 111 -3.54 -1.15 -4.01
C ALA A 111 -3.89 0.34 -3.86
N ALA A 112 -5.12 0.72 -4.24
CA ALA A 112 -5.62 2.09 -4.09
C ALA A 112 -5.76 2.48 -2.62
N ALA A 113 -6.37 1.63 -1.80
CA ALA A 113 -6.54 1.83 -0.36
C ALA A 113 -5.19 2.01 0.35
N GLY A 114 -4.22 1.15 0.04
CA GLY A 114 -2.85 1.27 0.56
C GLY A 114 -2.18 2.58 0.17
N GLY A 115 -2.36 3.00 -1.09
CA GLY A 115 -1.81 4.26 -1.59
C GLY A 115 -2.40 5.48 -0.88
N VAL A 116 -3.72 5.57 -0.82
CA VAL A 116 -4.44 6.66 -0.16
C VAL A 116 -4.10 6.70 1.34
N ALA A 117 -4.15 5.56 2.03
CA ALA A 117 -3.84 5.49 3.46
C ALA A 117 -2.39 5.91 3.74
N TYR A 118 -1.42 5.48 2.92
CA TYR A 118 -0.02 5.87 3.09
C TYR A 118 0.19 7.36 2.87
N LEU A 119 -0.36 7.93 1.80
CA LEU A 119 -0.23 9.36 1.53
C LEU A 119 -0.83 10.17 2.69
N PHE A 120 -2.01 9.80 3.18
CA PHE A 120 -2.66 10.45 4.32
C PHE A 120 -1.82 10.37 5.61
N THR A 121 -1.34 9.19 6.00
CA THR A 121 -0.55 9.04 7.22
C THR A 121 0.85 9.67 7.09
N SER A 122 1.42 9.69 5.89
CA SER A 122 2.73 10.30 5.64
C SER A 122 2.68 11.82 5.77
N VAL A 123 1.64 12.49 5.25
CA VAL A 123 1.44 13.94 5.37
C VAL A 123 1.22 14.34 6.84
N THR A 124 0.33 13.64 7.54
CA THR A 124 0.05 13.91 8.96
C THR A 124 1.26 13.68 9.85
N SER A 125 2.08 12.65 9.58
CA SER A 125 3.33 12.41 10.31
C SER A 125 4.37 13.53 10.11
N ARG A 126 4.49 14.07 8.89
CA ARG A 126 5.40 15.18 8.58
C ARG A 126 4.97 16.46 9.29
N ALA A 127 3.68 16.79 9.25
CA ALA A 127 3.14 17.97 9.94
C ALA A 127 3.41 17.94 11.45
N ARG A 128 3.23 16.77 12.10
CA ARG A 128 3.55 16.58 13.53
C ARG A 128 5.04 16.77 13.81
N SER A 129 5.92 16.26 12.94
CA SER A 129 7.38 16.42 13.08
C SER A 129 7.81 17.88 13.02
N VAL A 130 7.29 18.65 12.05
CA VAL A 130 7.58 20.09 11.90
C VAL A 130 7.09 20.90 13.11
N LYS A 131 5.87 20.64 13.60
CA LYS A 131 5.34 21.29 14.82
C LYS A 131 6.18 20.97 16.06
N ARG A 132 6.72 19.76 16.19
CA ARG A 132 7.57 19.37 17.32
C ARG A 132 8.91 20.10 17.30
N LEU A 133 9.54 20.26 16.12
CA LEU A 133 10.80 20.98 15.97
C LEU A 133 10.66 22.47 16.33
N THR A 134 9.62 23.13 15.81
CA THR A 134 9.35 24.55 16.10
C THR A 134 9.05 24.80 17.58
N ARG A 135 8.29 23.90 18.24
CA ARG A 135 8.05 24.00 19.69
C ARG A 135 9.33 23.85 20.51
N LYS A 136 10.21 22.91 20.16
CA LYS A 136 11.49 22.68 20.86
C LYS A 136 12.45 23.88 20.72
N GLN A 137 12.46 24.55 19.57
CA GLN A 137 13.23 25.79 19.38
C GLN A 137 12.73 26.93 20.26
N ARG A 138 11.41 27.08 20.44
CA ARG A 138 10.83 28.12 21.31
C ARG A 138 11.10 27.91 22.81
N THR A 139 11.38 26.70 23.26
CA THR A 139 11.70 26.41 24.68
C THR A 139 13.20 26.53 24.99
N LEU A 140 14.04 26.77 23.98
CA LEU A 140 15.49 26.91 24.12
C LEU A 140 15.97 28.37 23.99
N ILE A 141 15.03 29.32 23.87
CA ILE A 141 15.23 30.78 23.90
C ILE A 141 14.56 31.27 25.18
#